data_AF-A0A1B8J746-F1
#
_entry.id   AF-A0A1B8J746-F1
#
_cell.length_a   1.000
_cell.length_b   1.000
_cell.length_c   1.000
_cell.angle_alpha   90.00
_cell.angle_beta   90.00
_cell.angle_gamma   90.00
#
_symmetry.space_group_name_H-M   'P 1'
#
loop_
_entity.id
_entity.type
_entity.pdbx_description
1 polymer ?
#
loop_
_entity_poly.entity_id
_entity_poly.type
_entity_poly.pdbx_seq_one_letter_code
_entity_poly.pdbx_strand_id
1 'polypeptide(L)'
;MNILSRSFREFKVASWAFFHTQGFWKYFLIAFSLYGLGILSLIRADVYYIDDLNRAIIGYKEWENFSRYISWFLSTFMHMDSVLSDVSPLTQLVAIAFLSFASLILVWSMREVIWKNEDSNWESSELPYKKRLTTLGIIASIPLGLSPYFLEELSFKYDSPYMALSVLFSVIPFVFIHHIRAYIPVSILCSLGMCMTYQASSGIEVILVLFFAFLMFNQTNAGVKKAFTFIGVSALNYIIALSIFKFFIMHENSHSQASTAMLKGSDLLSGFLRNMDMYLNYLWSDFGLAGVKICVLALLGFFIISAMYQARINKILSLILAVAVLSIGICLSYGTYLVLEQPLTRPRAFIGIGLFVAALSVYVVSAWRGWAYKQKDQSRTNSTRYVSRPLPQRAFYILSAVIVGFCSWSMVVFANSYGNALSQQNEYQKFRLTVLLNDLVNATPRYADADNYLYRIKGWVTASPALENASKHYPIMKRLVTITDTKYWVRTAMKHYGWGEVPEEQLKTTPETEDFNALKEDPRCDPKTAGKRLKLIDNIYHRIEVYPHCALIEFKGKERYIHEYDQEIREEQEALEQEALEKEAQAQADLEQAAQKPESKK
;
A
#
# COMPACT_ATOMS: atom_id res chain seq x y z
N MET A 1 -44.20 1.25 5.68
CA MET A 1 -42.86 1.61 5.13
C MET A 1 -42.11 0.33 4.78
N ASN A 2 -41.88 0.08 3.48
CA ASN A 2 -41.07 -1.04 2.97
C ASN A 2 -39.60 -0.93 3.49
N ILE A 3 -38.86 -2.04 3.57
CA ILE A 3 -37.48 -2.14 4.05
C ILE A 3 -36.58 -1.08 3.38
N LEU A 4 -36.70 -0.92 2.06
CA LEU A 4 -35.94 0.07 1.29
C LEU A 4 -36.15 1.51 1.79
N SER A 5 -37.38 1.89 2.09
CA SER A 5 -37.70 3.22 2.62
C SER A 5 -37.11 3.46 4.02
N ARG A 6 -36.98 2.40 4.83
CA ARG A 6 -36.36 2.47 6.16
C ARG A 6 -34.84 2.58 6.05
N SER A 7 -34.21 1.79 5.19
CA SER A 7 -32.78 1.88 4.87
C SER A 7 -32.41 3.27 4.37
N PHE A 8 -33.19 3.81 3.42
CA PHE A 8 -32.93 5.15 2.87
C PHE A 8 -33.09 6.26 3.90
N ARG A 9 -34.06 6.13 4.82
CA ARG A 9 -34.21 7.08 5.93
C ARG A 9 -33.02 7.03 6.88
N GLU A 10 -32.58 5.83 7.27
CA GLU A 10 -31.39 5.66 8.12
C GLU A 10 -30.13 6.21 7.44
N PHE A 11 -29.98 5.98 6.14
CA PHE A 11 -28.90 6.54 5.32
C PHE A 11 -28.89 8.06 5.35
N LYS A 12 -30.04 8.70 5.09
CA LYS A 12 -30.19 10.17 5.14
C LYS A 12 -29.83 10.73 6.51
N VAL A 13 -30.32 10.11 7.59
CA VAL A 13 -30.09 10.58 8.96
C VAL A 13 -28.60 10.54 9.32
N ALA A 14 -27.93 9.42 9.08
CA ALA A 14 -26.51 9.29 9.42
C ALA A 14 -25.62 10.20 8.56
N SER A 15 -25.91 10.28 7.25
CA SER A 15 -25.20 11.18 6.34
C SER A 15 -25.38 12.65 6.74
N TRP A 16 -26.61 13.05 7.06
CA TRP A 16 -26.90 14.41 7.51
C TRP A 16 -26.13 14.74 8.78
N ALA A 17 -26.11 13.83 9.77
CA ALA A 17 -25.36 13.99 11.01
C ALA A 17 -23.84 14.11 10.78
N PHE A 18 -23.29 13.36 9.82
CA PHE A 18 -21.88 13.45 9.46
C PHE A 18 -21.54 14.83 8.85
N PHE A 19 -22.21 15.23 7.76
CA PHE A 19 -21.90 16.47 7.05
C PHE A 19 -22.25 17.75 7.84
N HIS A 20 -23.22 17.69 8.77
CA HIS A 20 -23.59 18.83 9.62
C HIS A 20 -22.82 18.86 10.96
N THR A 21 -21.76 18.06 11.09
CA THR A 21 -20.87 18.14 12.24
C THR A 21 -20.22 19.53 12.31
N GLN A 22 -20.24 20.18 13.48
CA GLN A 22 -19.66 21.50 13.64
C GLN A 22 -18.20 21.57 13.18
N GLY A 23 -17.91 22.52 12.29
CA GLY A 23 -16.56 22.74 11.76
C GLY A 23 -16.12 21.69 10.75
N PHE A 24 -17.03 20.90 10.16
CA PHE A 24 -16.72 19.87 9.15
C PHE A 24 -15.66 20.32 8.13
N TRP A 25 -15.94 21.41 7.40
CA TRP A 25 -15.02 21.94 6.39
C TRP A 25 -13.70 22.47 6.96
N LYS A 26 -13.71 23.03 8.18
CA LYS A 26 -12.49 23.42 8.87
C LYS A 26 -11.57 22.22 9.10
N TYR A 27 -12.11 21.11 9.60
CA TYR A 27 -11.33 19.92 9.86
C TYR A 27 -10.91 19.19 8.59
N PHE A 28 -11.75 19.21 7.55
CA PHE A 28 -11.39 18.77 6.21
C PHE A 28 -10.17 19.54 5.69
N LEU A 29 -10.20 20.87 5.73
CA LEU A 29 -9.09 21.71 5.29
C LEU A 29 -7.81 21.50 6.12
N ILE A 30 -7.93 21.24 7.42
CA ILE A 30 -6.77 20.87 8.26
C ILE A 30 -6.17 19.54 7.78
N ALA A 31 -7.00 18.50 7.58
CA ALA A 31 -6.53 17.21 7.09
C ALA A 31 -5.85 17.36 5.71
N PHE A 32 -6.52 18.07 4.79
CA PHE A 32 -6.02 18.34 3.46
C PHE A 32 -4.67 19.07 3.49
N SER A 33 -4.54 20.09 4.34
CA SER A 33 -3.29 20.85 4.49
C SER A 33 -2.16 20.00 5.08
N LEU A 34 -2.46 19.12 6.04
CA LEU A 34 -1.47 18.21 6.64
C LEU A 34 -0.98 17.17 5.63
N TYR A 35 -1.89 16.60 4.83
CA TYR A 35 -1.51 15.70 3.73
C TYR A 35 -0.70 16.43 2.67
N GLY A 36 -1.13 17.63 2.25
CA GLY A 36 -0.39 18.48 1.31
C GLY A 36 1.01 18.82 1.80
N LEU A 37 1.18 19.13 3.10
CA LEU A 37 2.49 19.34 3.72
C LEU A 37 3.34 18.07 3.71
N GLY A 38 2.73 16.90 3.93
CA GLY A 38 3.40 15.60 3.88
C GLY A 38 3.93 15.26 2.49
N ILE A 39 3.14 15.51 1.44
CA ILE A 39 3.52 15.16 0.07
C ILE A 39 4.16 16.31 -0.72
N LEU A 40 4.48 17.44 -0.09
CA LEU A 40 5.02 18.61 -0.79
C LEU A 40 6.28 18.28 -1.58
N SER A 41 7.24 17.57 -0.96
CA SER A 41 8.46 17.16 -1.65
C SER A 41 8.22 16.09 -2.71
N LEU A 42 7.15 15.29 -2.58
CA LEU A 42 6.77 14.28 -3.59
C LEU A 42 6.21 14.94 -4.85
N ILE A 43 5.32 15.93 -4.69
CA ILE A 43 4.82 16.75 -5.80
C ILE A 43 5.98 17.48 -6.48
N ARG A 44 6.88 18.08 -5.69
CA ARG A 44 8.08 18.79 -6.20
C ARG A 44 9.05 17.85 -6.93
N ALA A 45 9.08 16.57 -6.57
CA ALA A 45 9.99 15.60 -7.18
C ALA A 45 9.69 15.39 -8.67
N ASP A 46 8.42 15.49 -9.06
CA ASP A 46 7.95 15.41 -10.44
C ASP A 46 8.54 14.21 -11.21
N VAL A 47 8.44 13.02 -10.60
CA VAL A 47 8.98 11.77 -11.15
C VAL A 47 7.85 10.91 -11.67
N TYR A 48 8.03 10.33 -12.86
CA TYR A 48 7.16 9.26 -13.36
C TYR A 48 7.48 7.98 -12.60
N TYR A 49 6.57 7.56 -11.72
CA TYR A 49 6.78 6.41 -10.86
C TYR A 49 6.35 5.11 -11.58
N ILE A 50 7.27 4.15 -11.70
CA ILE A 50 7.06 2.83 -12.31
C ILE A 50 6.42 2.90 -13.71
N ASP A 51 5.13 2.63 -13.86
CA ASP A 51 4.41 2.57 -15.13
C ASP A 51 3.91 3.94 -15.62
N ASP A 52 3.99 4.98 -14.77
CA ASP A 52 3.59 6.34 -15.14
C ASP A 52 4.34 6.85 -16.38
N LEU A 53 5.60 6.43 -16.61
CA LEU A 53 6.38 6.89 -17.78
C LEU A 53 5.75 6.39 -19.08
N ASN A 54 5.34 5.12 -19.13
CA ASN A 54 4.68 4.60 -20.32
C ASN A 54 3.30 5.22 -20.51
N ARG A 55 2.56 5.45 -19.41
CA ARG A 55 1.27 6.15 -19.47
C ARG A 55 1.42 7.57 -19.99
N ALA A 56 2.51 8.26 -19.64
CA ALA A 56 2.81 9.59 -20.17
C ALA A 56 3.16 9.58 -21.67
N ILE A 57 3.72 8.48 -22.19
CA ILE A 57 4.10 8.34 -23.59
C ILE A 57 2.95 7.83 -24.47
N ILE A 58 2.22 6.81 -24.00
CA ILE A 58 1.23 6.04 -24.78
C ILE A 58 -0.21 6.41 -24.40
N GLY A 59 -0.45 6.82 -23.15
CA GLY A 59 -1.78 7.20 -22.67
C GLY A 59 -2.75 6.04 -22.40
N TYR A 60 -2.25 4.82 -22.19
CA TYR A 60 -3.10 3.64 -21.92
C TYR A 60 -3.72 3.64 -20.51
N LYS A 61 -4.81 2.88 -20.34
CA LYS A 61 -5.55 2.73 -19.06
C LYS A 61 -5.23 1.43 -18.31
N GLU A 62 -5.43 0.27 -18.92
CA GLU A 62 -5.10 -1.07 -18.37
C GLU A 62 -5.66 -1.42 -16.96
N TRP A 63 -6.48 -0.56 -16.33
CA TRP A 63 -7.14 -0.86 -15.05
C TRP A 63 -8.13 -2.01 -15.15
N GLU A 64 -8.76 -2.16 -16.31
CA GLU A 64 -9.61 -3.28 -16.67
C GLU A 64 -8.88 -4.61 -16.49
N ASN A 65 -7.58 -4.70 -16.81
CA ASN A 65 -6.78 -5.93 -16.66
C ASN A 65 -6.69 -6.44 -15.20
N PHE A 66 -6.98 -5.57 -14.23
CA PHE A 66 -7.04 -5.88 -12.80
C PHE A 66 -8.47 -5.87 -12.26
N SER A 67 -9.47 -5.89 -13.14
CA SER A 67 -10.90 -5.77 -12.82
C SER A 67 -11.25 -4.47 -12.07
N ARG A 68 -10.46 -3.39 -12.25
CA ARG A 68 -10.63 -2.08 -11.60
C ARG A 68 -11.50 -1.14 -12.43
N TYR A 69 -12.73 -1.57 -12.70
CA TYR A 69 -13.62 -0.86 -13.62
C TYR A 69 -14.05 0.55 -13.16
N ILE A 70 -14.09 0.80 -11.83
CA ILE A 70 -14.37 2.16 -11.33
C ILE A 70 -13.19 3.08 -11.63
N SER A 71 -11.96 2.61 -11.42
CA SER A 71 -10.74 3.38 -11.79
C SER A 71 -10.73 3.68 -13.28
N TRP A 72 -11.03 2.68 -14.12
CA TRP A 72 -11.12 2.86 -15.56
C TRP A 72 -12.13 3.93 -15.96
N PHE A 73 -13.36 3.86 -15.43
CA PHE A 73 -14.40 4.85 -15.72
C PHE A 73 -14.02 6.25 -15.23
N LEU A 74 -13.58 6.37 -13.96
CA LEU A 74 -13.22 7.65 -13.36
C LEU A 74 -11.96 8.27 -13.96
N SER A 75 -11.06 7.47 -14.56
CA SER A 75 -9.92 7.98 -15.33
C SER A 75 -10.35 8.77 -16.55
N THR A 76 -11.38 8.30 -17.26
CA THR A 76 -11.94 9.04 -18.39
C THR A 76 -12.45 10.41 -17.96
N PHE A 77 -13.14 10.46 -16.81
CA PHE A 77 -13.62 11.73 -16.27
C PHE A 77 -12.48 12.61 -15.77
N MET A 78 -11.51 12.06 -15.04
CA MET A 78 -10.40 12.83 -14.47
C MET A 78 -9.52 13.48 -15.53
N HIS A 79 -9.26 12.77 -16.64
CA HIS A 79 -8.43 13.25 -17.73
C HIS A 79 -9.24 13.92 -18.85
N MET A 80 -10.58 13.88 -18.77
CA MET A 80 -11.51 14.33 -19.81
C MET A 80 -11.27 13.69 -21.19
N ASP A 81 -10.66 12.51 -21.23
CA ASP A 81 -10.32 11.79 -22.46
C ASP A 81 -10.21 10.25 -22.19
N SER A 82 -10.34 9.48 -23.26
CA SER A 82 -9.99 8.06 -23.33
C SER A 82 -8.49 7.81 -23.29
N VAL A 83 -7.67 8.73 -23.81
CA VAL A 83 -6.21 8.68 -23.80
C VAL A 83 -5.70 9.51 -22.62
N LEU A 84 -4.91 8.88 -21.74
CA LEU A 84 -4.43 9.55 -20.54
C LEU A 84 -3.36 10.59 -20.87
N SER A 85 -3.51 11.79 -20.32
CA SER A 85 -2.50 12.85 -20.28
C SER A 85 -1.98 13.04 -18.85
N ASP A 86 -0.73 13.46 -18.68
CA ASP A 86 -0.23 13.82 -17.35
C ASP A 86 -0.91 15.11 -16.86
N VAL A 87 -1.86 14.97 -15.93
CA VAL A 87 -2.56 16.09 -15.26
C VAL A 87 -2.06 16.30 -13.84
N SER A 88 -0.94 15.67 -13.45
CA SER A 88 -0.35 15.87 -12.13
C SER A 88 0.01 17.36 -11.90
N PRO A 89 -0.07 17.87 -10.66
CA PRO A 89 -0.40 17.17 -9.41
C PRO A 89 -1.90 17.07 -9.10
N LEU A 90 -2.81 17.36 -10.05
CA LEU A 90 -4.26 17.34 -9.80
C LEU A 90 -4.74 16.01 -9.21
N THR A 91 -4.22 14.90 -9.73
CA THR A 91 -4.49 13.53 -9.25
C THR A 91 -4.10 13.33 -7.79
N GLN A 92 -2.89 13.74 -7.42
CA GLN A 92 -2.42 13.67 -6.04
C GLN A 92 -3.24 14.58 -5.11
N LEU A 93 -3.67 15.75 -5.58
CA LEU A 93 -4.57 16.65 -4.84
C LEU A 93 -5.96 16.03 -4.60
N VAL A 94 -6.51 15.33 -5.60
CA VAL A 94 -7.77 14.57 -5.44
C VAL A 94 -7.57 13.40 -4.48
N ALA A 95 -6.43 12.70 -4.55
CA ALA A 95 -6.10 11.60 -3.65
C ALA A 95 -6.10 12.07 -2.18
N ILE A 96 -5.41 13.18 -1.87
CA ILE A 96 -5.40 13.71 -0.50
C ILE A 96 -6.76 14.27 -0.06
N ALA A 97 -7.63 14.68 -0.99
CA ALA A 97 -9.01 15.02 -0.67
C ALA A 97 -9.80 13.79 -0.20
N PHE A 98 -9.67 12.64 -0.88
CA PHE A 98 -10.27 11.38 -0.43
C PHE A 98 -9.72 10.92 0.92
N LEU A 99 -8.40 10.98 1.12
CA LEU A 99 -7.77 10.66 2.41
C LEU A 99 -8.21 11.60 3.54
N SER A 100 -8.49 12.87 3.22
CA SER A 100 -9.04 13.84 4.16
C SER A 100 -10.45 13.45 4.59
N PHE A 101 -11.32 13.05 3.65
CA PHE A 101 -12.63 12.50 4.00
C PHE A 101 -12.51 11.23 4.84
N ALA A 102 -11.60 10.32 4.48
CA ALA A 102 -11.38 9.09 5.22
C ALA A 102 -10.93 9.36 6.67
N SER A 103 -10.06 10.35 6.86
CA SER A 103 -9.61 10.82 8.17
C SER A 103 -10.76 11.39 9.01
N LEU A 104 -11.63 12.20 8.39
CA LEU A 104 -12.82 12.74 9.04
C LEU A 104 -13.77 11.63 9.47
N ILE A 105 -14.02 10.65 8.60
CA ILE A 105 -14.87 9.49 8.89
C ILE A 105 -14.28 8.69 10.06
N LEU A 106 -12.98 8.37 10.03
CA LEU A 106 -12.33 7.62 11.12
C LEU A 106 -12.51 8.32 12.48
N VAL A 107 -12.22 9.62 12.56
CA VAL A 107 -12.34 10.40 13.79
C VAL A 107 -13.81 10.52 14.23
N TRP A 108 -14.72 10.72 13.29
CA TRP A 108 -16.15 10.86 13.56
C TRP A 108 -16.77 9.54 14.04
N SER A 109 -16.50 8.43 13.35
CA SER A 109 -17.05 7.10 13.64
C SER A 109 -16.53 6.57 14.96
N MET A 110 -15.26 6.82 15.29
CA MET A 110 -14.73 6.46 16.60
C MET A 110 -15.52 7.11 17.73
N ARG A 111 -15.80 8.41 17.62
CA ARG A 111 -16.64 9.09 18.60
C ARG A 111 -18.08 8.63 18.56
N GLU A 112 -18.62 8.28 17.39
CA GLU A 112 -19.99 7.80 17.26
C GLU A 112 -20.23 6.48 17.99
N VAL A 113 -19.30 5.53 17.89
CA VAL A 113 -19.36 4.25 18.63
C VAL A 113 -19.42 4.49 20.13
N ILE A 114 -18.63 5.44 20.61
CA ILE A 114 -18.55 5.83 22.02
C ILE A 114 -19.83 6.56 22.49
N TRP A 115 -20.40 7.38 21.60
CA TRP A 115 -21.50 8.31 21.85
C TRP A 115 -22.84 7.66 22.20
N LYS A 116 -23.21 6.58 21.52
CA LYS A 116 -24.57 6.01 21.58
C LYS A 116 -24.79 5.08 22.78
N ASN A 117 -24.59 5.60 24.00
CA ASN A 117 -25.01 4.95 25.25
C ASN A 117 -26.42 5.42 25.63
N GLU A 118 -27.28 4.51 26.11
CA GLU A 118 -28.68 4.79 26.48
C GLU A 118 -28.81 5.64 27.77
N ASP A 119 -27.75 5.77 28.58
CA ASP A 119 -27.75 6.47 29.89
C ASP A 119 -26.98 7.82 29.90
N SER A 120 -26.55 8.35 28.76
CA SER A 120 -25.74 9.59 28.71
C SER A 120 -26.58 10.86 28.85
N ASN A 121 -26.42 11.59 29.96
CA ASN A 121 -26.98 12.93 30.20
C ASN A 121 -25.94 14.03 29.89
N TRP A 122 -26.34 15.08 29.17
CA TRP A 122 -25.43 16.05 28.52
C TRP A 122 -25.58 17.50 29.03
N GLU A 123 -24.52 18.30 28.90
CA GLU A 123 -24.60 19.77 28.90
C GLU A 123 -25.12 20.26 27.53
N SER A 124 -25.87 21.35 27.49
CA SER A 124 -26.42 21.95 26.26
C SER A 124 -25.35 22.42 25.25
N SER A 125 -24.09 22.57 25.69
CA SER A 125 -22.89 22.82 24.89
C SER A 125 -22.33 21.57 24.18
N GLU A 126 -22.68 20.37 24.65
CA GLU A 126 -22.18 19.07 24.20
C GLU A 126 -23.28 18.24 23.51
N LEU A 127 -24.09 18.86 22.66
CA LEU A 127 -25.07 18.12 21.85
C LEU A 127 -24.36 17.26 20.76
N PRO A 128 -24.94 16.11 20.36
CA PRO A 128 -24.34 15.12 19.45
C PRO A 128 -23.77 15.67 18.13
N TYR A 129 -24.32 16.79 17.65
CA TYR A 129 -23.99 17.44 16.38
C TYR A 129 -22.89 18.50 16.51
N LYS A 130 -22.46 18.87 17.73
CA LYS A 130 -21.62 20.06 17.96
C LYS A 130 -20.11 19.82 18.13
N LYS A 131 -19.58 18.61 18.42
CA LYS A 131 -18.11 18.50 18.64
C LYS A 131 -17.45 17.14 18.44
N ARG A 132 -17.75 16.45 17.33
CA ARG A 132 -17.17 15.12 17.03
C ARG A 132 -15.74 15.19 16.46
N LEU A 133 -15.45 16.23 15.70
CA LEU A 133 -14.14 16.41 15.08
C LEU A 133 -13.27 17.30 15.96
N THR A 134 -11.97 17.01 15.99
CA THR A 134 -11.00 17.79 16.76
C THR A 134 -9.66 17.84 16.05
N THR A 135 -8.93 18.96 16.16
CA THR A 135 -7.63 19.12 15.49
C THR A 135 -6.65 18.01 15.85
N LEU A 136 -6.53 17.67 17.13
CA LEU A 136 -5.64 16.59 17.57
C LEU A 136 -6.07 15.22 17.02
N GLY A 137 -7.37 14.97 16.90
CA GLY A 137 -7.88 13.76 16.24
C GLY A 137 -7.54 13.71 14.75
N ILE A 138 -7.62 14.84 14.05
CA ILE A 138 -7.22 14.94 12.63
C ILE A 138 -5.71 14.76 12.46
N ILE A 139 -4.89 15.34 13.34
CA ILE A 139 -3.44 15.11 13.35
C ILE A 139 -3.15 13.62 13.61
N ALA A 140 -3.89 13.00 14.51
CA ALA A 140 -3.76 11.58 14.85
C ALA A 140 -4.14 10.64 13.70
N SER A 141 -5.01 11.07 12.78
CA SER A 141 -5.45 10.24 11.68
C SER A 141 -4.52 10.25 10.46
N ILE A 142 -3.54 11.16 10.38
CA ILE A 142 -2.68 11.28 9.18
C ILE A 142 -1.81 10.06 8.84
N PRO A 143 -1.47 9.13 9.76
CA PRO A 143 -0.81 7.88 9.37
C PRO A 143 -1.60 7.07 8.33
N LEU A 144 -2.92 7.30 8.21
CA LEU A 144 -3.78 6.70 7.19
C LEU A 144 -3.24 6.95 5.77
N GLY A 145 -2.80 8.18 5.47
CA GLY A 145 -2.31 8.56 4.14
C GLY A 145 -0.82 8.90 4.07
N LEU A 146 -0.15 9.13 5.20
CA LEU A 146 1.29 9.42 5.26
C LEU A 146 2.13 8.28 5.84
N SER A 147 1.52 7.10 6.06
CA SER A 147 2.33 5.92 6.38
C SER A 147 3.31 5.66 5.22
N PRO A 148 4.54 5.22 5.51
CA PRO A 148 5.53 4.89 4.48
C PRO A 148 5.00 3.94 3.39
N TYR A 149 4.12 3.02 3.74
CA TYR A 149 3.47 2.09 2.82
C TYR A 149 2.47 2.76 1.87
N PHE A 150 1.73 3.79 2.33
CA PHE A 150 0.78 4.52 1.49
C PHE A 150 1.46 5.56 0.57
N LEU A 151 2.70 5.98 0.89
CA LEU A 151 3.40 6.96 0.06
C LEU A 151 3.76 6.43 -1.33
N GLU A 152 3.93 5.11 -1.48
CA GLU A 152 4.06 4.50 -2.81
C GLU A 152 2.82 4.81 -3.67
N GLU A 153 1.61 4.71 -3.09
CA GLU A 153 0.37 5.01 -3.79
C GLU A 153 0.26 6.46 -4.23
N LEU A 154 0.72 7.38 -3.39
CA LEU A 154 0.73 8.81 -3.70
C LEU A 154 1.83 9.19 -4.70
N SER A 155 2.76 8.28 -4.99
CA SER A 155 3.83 8.50 -5.97
C SER A 155 3.33 8.36 -7.40
N PHE A 156 2.30 7.54 -7.62
CA PHE A 156 1.69 7.37 -8.94
C PHE A 156 0.92 8.63 -9.35
N LYS A 157 1.33 9.21 -10.47
CA LYS A 157 0.68 10.38 -11.06
C LYS A 157 -0.68 10.05 -11.64
N TYR A 158 -0.94 8.82 -12.07
CA TYR A 158 -2.21 8.42 -12.67
C TYR A 158 -3.12 7.68 -11.67
N ASP A 159 -2.58 6.72 -10.91
CA ASP A 159 -3.37 5.83 -10.06
C ASP A 159 -3.79 6.42 -8.70
N SER A 160 -3.04 7.39 -8.18
CA SER A 160 -3.20 7.88 -6.79
C SER A 160 -4.63 8.24 -6.37
N PRO A 161 -5.49 8.87 -7.20
CA PRO A 161 -6.87 9.17 -6.81
C PRO A 161 -7.68 7.91 -6.52
N TYR A 162 -7.53 6.87 -7.32
CA TYR A 162 -8.35 5.67 -7.24
C TYR A 162 -7.89 4.76 -6.10
N MET A 163 -6.59 4.72 -5.84
CA MET A 163 -6.03 4.02 -4.69
C MET A 163 -6.45 4.70 -3.38
N ALA A 164 -6.45 6.03 -3.32
CA ALA A 164 -7.03 6.77 -2.19
C ALA A 164 -8.56 6.62 -2.07
N LEU A 165 -9.27 6.52 -3.21
CA LEU A 165 -10.71 6.27 -3.22
C LEU A 165 -11.05 4.89 -2.62
N SER A 166 -10.22 3.88 -2.85
CA SER A 166 -10.41 2.55 -2.25
C SER A 166 -10.35 2.59 -0.72
N VAL A 167 -9.46 3.43 -0.15
CA VAL A 167 -9.39 3.67 1.29
C VAL A 167 -10.66 4.35 1.78
N LEU A 168 -11.15 5.35 1.05
CA LEU A 168 -12.39 6.04 1.38
C LEU A 168 -13.58 5.08 1.37
N PHE A 169 -13.70 4.22 0.34
CA PHE A 169 -14.72 3.16 0.32
C PHE A 169 -14.62 2.26 1.54
N SER A 170 -13.44 1.79 1.91
CA SER A 170 -13.27 0.91 3.07
C SER A 170 -13.61 1.57 4.42
N VAL A 171 -13.77 2.90 4.52
CA VAL A 171 -14.14 3.57 5.78
C VAL A 171 -15.58 4.14 5.80
N ILE A 172 -16.19 4.44 4.66
CA ILE A 172 -17.57 4.98 4.56
C ILE A 172 -18.61 4.16 5.35
N PRO A 173 -18.61 2.81 5.35
CA PRO A 173 -19.63 2.02 6.05
C PRO A 173 -19.77 2.38 7.52
N PHE A 174 -18.67 2.78 8.17
CA PHE A 174 -18.66 3.10 9.59
C PHE A 174 -19.32 4.44 9.95
N VAL A 175 -19.72 5.26 8.97
CA VAL A 175 -20.67 6.35 9.21
C VAL A 175 -22.03 5.81 9.68
N PHE A 176 -22.37 4.59 9.27
CA PHE A 176 -23.67 3.95 9.49
C PHE A 176 -23.63 2.87 10.58
N ILE A 177 -22.59 2.83 11.41
CA ILE A 177 -22.35 1.73 12.39
C ILE A 177 -23.54 1.45 13.33
N HIS A 178 -24.35 2.47 13.66
CA HIS A 178 -25.55 2.32 14.50
C HIS A 178 -26.88 2.28 13.72
N HIS A 179 -26.80 2.17 12.41
CA HIS A 179 -27.89 2.25 11.44
C HIS A 179 -27.83 1.03 10.53
N ILE A 180 -28.03 -0.16 11.11
CA ILE A 180 -27.77 -1.45 10.46
C ILE A 180 -28.43 -1.60 9.08
N ARG A 181 -29.62 -1.00 8.86
CA ARG A 181 -30.33 -1.12 7.58
C ARG A 181 -29.69 -0.28 6.47
N ALA A 182 -28.95 0.77 6.82
CA ALA A 182 -28.10 1.51 5.91
C ALA A 182 -26.69 0.89 5.83
N TYR A 183 -26.16 0.42 6.96
CA TYR A 183 -24.84 -0.21 7.05
C TYR A 183 -24.68 -1.38 6.07
N ILE A 184 -25.66 -2.30 6.01
CA ILE A 184 -25.58 -3.49 5.16
C ILE A 184 -25.38 -3.16 3.67
N PRO A 185 -26.30 -2.44 3.00
CA PRO A 185 -26.14 -2.13 1.58
C PRO A 185 -24.93 -1.23 1.33
N VAL A 186 -24.62 -0.29 2.22
CA VAL A 186 -23.44 0.59 2.06
C VAL A 186 -22.13 -0.20 2.17
N SER A 187 -22.00 -1.11 3.15
CA SER A 187 -20.84 -1.99 3.31
C SER A 187 -20.63 -2.83 2.07
N ILE A 188 -21.65 -3.54 1.57
CA ILE A 188 -21.53 -4.35 0.34
C ILE A 188 -21.08 -3.51 -0.85
N LEU A 189 -21.71 -2.35 -1.09
CA LEU A 189 -21.36 -1.47 -2.20
C LEU A 189 -19.95 -0.87 -2.06
N CYS A 190 -19.54 -0.53 -0.84
CA CYS A 190 -18.21 0.02 -0.59
C CYS A 190 -17.12 -1.03 -0.71
N SER A 191 -17.31 -2.25 -0.21
CA SER A 191 -16.33 -3.34 -0.37
C SER A 191 -16.18 -3.71 -1.86
N LEU A 192 -17.28 -3.70 -2.64
CA LEU A 192 -17.22 -3.81 -4.11
C LEU A 192 -16.48 -2.63 -4.75
N GLY A 193 -16.78 -1.41 -4.30
CA GLY A 193 -16.10 -0.20 -4.74
C GLY A 193 -14.59 -0.25 -4.49
N MET A 194 -14.16 -0.75 -3.33
CA MET A 194 -12.77 -1.02 -3.01
C MET A 194 -12.17 -2.04 -3.96
N CYS A 195 -12.84 -3.19 -4.21
CA CYS A 195 -12.31 -4.20 -5.13
C CYS A 195 -12.15 -3.67 -6.57
N MET A 196 -13.09 -2.84 -7.03
CA MET A 196 -13.11 -2.25 -8.37
C MET A 196 -12.28 -0.95 -8.49
N THR A 197 -11.62 -0.53 -7.42
CA THR A 197 -10.66 0.59 -7.44
C THR A 197 -9.26 0.12 -7.12
N TYR A 198 -9.08 -0.47 -5.94
CA TYR A 198 -7.81 -1.05 -5.50
C TYR A 198 -7.96 -2.04 -4.33
N GLN A 199 -7.65 -3.30 -4.62
CA GLN A 199 -7.89 -4.44 -3.72
C GLN A 199 -7.02 -4.45 -2.45
N ALA A 200 -5.88 -3.75 -2.42
CA ALA A 200 -5.02 -3.77 -1.23
C ALA A 200 -5.65 -3.09 0.00
N SER A 201 -6.67 -2.25 -0.21
CA SER A 201 -7.44 -1.62 0.86
C SER A 201 -8.37 -2.59 1.57
N SER A 202 -8.35 -3.88 1.22
CA SER A 202 -9.24 -4.91 1.75
C SER A 202 -9.04 -5.14 3.25
N GLY A 203 -7.83 -4.97 3.78
CA GLY A 203 -7.54 -5.10 5.21
C GLY A 203 -8.15 -3.99 6.07
N ILE A 204 -8.47 -2.83 5.50
CA ILE A 204 -8.94 -1.63 6.23
C ILE A 204 -10.28 -1.88 6.92
N GLU A 205 -11.24 -2.49 6.22
CA GLU A 205 -12.56 -2.80 6.79
C GLU A 205 -12.44 -3.81 7.92
N VAL A 206 -11.63 -4.86 7.75
CA VAL A 206 -11.36 -5.89 8.78
C VAL A 206 -10.80 -5.24 10.05
N ILE A 207 -9.78 -4.38 9.91
CA ILE A 207 -9.17 -3.66 11.02
C ILE A 207 -10.20 -2.81 11.77
N LEU A 208 -11.03 -2.03 11.06
CA LEU A 208 -12.01 -1.16 11.70
C LEU A 208 -13.13 -1.93 12.39
N VAL A 209 -13.57 -3.07 11.83
CA VAL A 209 -14.53 -3.95 12.51
C VAL A 209 -13.93 -4.48 13.82
N LEU A 210 -12.70 -5.00 13.80
CA LEU A 210 -12.02 -5.48 15.00
C LEU A 210 -11.83 -4.36 16.03
N PHE A 211 -11.42 -3.18 15.57
CA PHE A 211 -11.16 -2.04 16.43
C PHE A 211 -12.45 -1.51 17.07
N PHE A 212 -13.53 -1.35 16.31
CA PHE A 212 -14.81 -0.89 16.85
C PHE A 212 -15.48 -1.96 17.72
N ALA A 213 -15.32 -3.25 17.42
CA ALA A 213 -15.73 -4.31 18.33
C ALA A 213 -14.99 -4.21 19.67
N PHE A 214 -13.66 -3.99 19.64
CA PHE A 214 -12.88 -3.71 20.85
C PHE A 214 -13.44 -2.51 21.64
N LEU A 215 -13.77 -1.40 20.97
CA LEU A 215 -14.41 -0.27 21.66
C LEU A 215 -15.76 -0.65 22.28
N MET A 216 -16.60 -1.38 21.55
CA MET A 216 -17.89 -1.83 22.05
C MET A 216 -17.72 -2.69 23.31
N PHE A 217 -16.78 -3.63 23.33
CA PHE A 217 -16.50 -4.48 24.49
C PHE A 217 -15.86 -3.74 25.66
N ASN A 218 -14.82 -2.96 25.38
CA ASN A 218 -13.98 -2.38 26.42
C ASN A 218 -14.55 -1.07 27.00
N GLN A 219 -15.30 -0.31 26.19
CA GLN A 219 -15.63 1.09 26.48
C GLN A 219 -17.12 1.40 26.52
N THR A 220 -17.99 0.51 26.07
CA THR A 220 -19.44 0.77 26.01
C THR A 220 -20.24 -0.24 26.84
N ASN A 221 -21.49 0.08 27.14
CA ASN A 221 -22.44 -0.87 27.73
C ASN A 221 -23.29 -1.57 26.66
N ALA A 222 -22.87 -1.56 25.39
CA ALA A 222 -23.64 -2.13 24.27
C ALA A 222 -23.94 -3.64 24.48
N GLY A 223 -23.15 -4.32 25.31
CA GLY A 223 -23.29 -5.73 25.61
C GLY A 223 -22.64 -6.62 24.56
N VAL A 224 -22.19 -7.80 25.00
CA VAL A 224 -21.45 -8.78 24.19
C VAL A 224 -22.20 -9.18 22.92
N LYS A 225 -23.52 -9.34 23.02
CA LYS A 225 -24.39 -9.70 21.90
C LYS A 225 -24.37 -8.66 20.76
N LYS A 226 -24.42 -7.36 21.06
CA LYS A 226 -24.40 -6.32 20.02
C LYS A 226 -23.05 -6.28 19.30
N ALA A 227 -21.95 -6.44 20.03
CA ALA A 227 -20.60 -6.48 19.44
C ALA A 227 -20.42 -7.69 18.50
N PHE A 228 -20.80 -8.89 18.93
CA PHE A 228 -20.74 -10.07 18.04
C PHE A 228 -21.71 -9.98 16.86
N THR A 229 -22.88 -9.36 17.05
CA THR A 229 -23.81 -9.10 15.93
C THR A 229 -23.17 -8.15 14.91
N PHE A 230 -22.50 -7.09 15.37
CA PHE A 230 -21.78 -6.16 14.50
C PHE A 230 -20.64 -6.86 13.73
N ILE A 231 -19.84 -7.68 14.41
CA ILE A 231 -18.78 -8.48 13.76
C ILE A 231 -19.40 -9.41 12.71
N GLY A 232 -20.41 -10.20 13.09
CA GLY A 232 -21.03 -11.18 12.21
C GLY A 232 -21.69 -10.55 10.97
N VAL A 233 -22.40 -9.44 11.15
CA VAL A 233 -23.00 -8.69 10.03
C VAL A 233 -21.94 -8.11 9.11
N SER A 234 -20.86 -7.54 9.67
CA SER A 234 -19.77 -6.98 8.86
C SER A 234 -19.01 -8.05 8.09
N ALA A 235 -18.68 -9.17 8.74
CA ALA A 235 -18.04 -10.31 8.09
C ALA A 235 -18.91 -10.88 6.96
N LEU A 236 -20.22 -11.03 7.19
CA LEU A 236 -21.14 -11.51 6.17
C LEU A 236 -21.21 -10.55 4.97
N ASN A 237 -21.33 -9.24 5.20
CA ASN A 237 -21.35 -8.25 4.11
C ASN A 237 -20.05 -8.30 3.28
N TYR A 238 -18.91 -8.37 3.97
CA TYR A 238 -17.60 -8.43 3.34
C TYR A 238 -17.44 -9.70 2.49
N ILE A 239 -17.82 -10.87 3.02
CA ILE A 239 -17.81 -12.13 2.28
C ILE A 239 -18.75 -12.07 1.07
N ILE A 240 -19.96 -11.52 1.23
CA ILE A 240 -20.90 -11.35 0.11
C ILE A 240 -20.28 -10.48 -0.98
N ALA A 241 -19.69 -9.34 -0.63
CA ALA A 241 -19.07 -8.44 -1.60
C ALA A 241 -17.88 -9.09 -2.31
N LEU A 242 -16.97 -9.75 -1.57
CA LEU A 242 -15.84 -10.47 -2.16
C LEU A 242 -16.30 -11.63 -3.05
N SER A 243 -17.37 -12.32 -2.68
CA SER A 243 -17.95 -13.39 -3.50
C SER A 243 -18.55 -12.83 -4.78
N ILE A 244 -19.30 -11.72 -4.69
CA ILE A 244 -19.83 -11.04 -5.87
C ILE A 244 -18.68 -10.62 -6.78
N PHE A 245 -17.62 -10.02 -6.23
CA PHE A 245 -16.46 -9.63 -7.00
C PHE A 245 -15.78 -10.84 -7.67
N LYS A 246 -15.41 -11.86 -6.91
CA LYS A 246 -14.67 -13.03 -7.40
C LYS A 246 -15.44 -13.82 -8.47
N PHE A 247 -16.75 -14.00 -8.31
CA PHE A 247 -17.53 -14.88 -9.19
C PHE A 247 -18.23 -14.15 -10.35
N PHE A 248 -18.48 -12.84 -10.24
CA PHE A 248 -19.26 -12.11 -11.24
C PHE A 248 -18.55 -10.93 -11.89
N ILE A 249 -17.48 -10.39 -11.28
CA ILE A 249 -16.81 -9.17 -11.76
C ILE A 249 -15.37 -9.47 -12.19
N MET A 250 -14.66 -10.26 -11.40
CA MET A 250 -13.24 -10.52 -11.59
C MET A 250 -13.02 -11.48 -12.75
N HIS A 251 -12.14 -11.11 -13.67
CA HIS A 251 -11.60 -12.02 -14.68
C HIS A 251 -10.13 -12.35 -14.37
N GLU A 252 -9.62 -13.42 -14.96
CA GLU A 252 -8.21 -13.80 -14.79
C GLU A 252 -7.30 -12.73 -15.39
N ASN A 253 -6.32 -12.27 -14.60
CA ASN A 253 -5.39 -11.22 -15.00
C ASN A 253 -4.54 -11.65 -16.20
N SER A 254 -4.13 -10.68 -17.01
CA SER A 254 -3.11 -10.82 -18.05
C SER A 254 -1.67 -10.66 -17.55
N HIS A 255 -1.43 -10.40 -16.25
CA HIS A 255 -0.12 -10.01 -15.70
C HIS A 255 0.31 -10.84 -14.47
N SER A 256 1.62 -11.06 -14.34
CA SER A 256 2.31 -11.87 -13.32
C SER A 256 2.54 -11.20 -11.95
N GLN A 257 2.14 -9.94 -11.76
CA GLN A 257 2.54 -9.15 -10.58
C GLN A 257 1.94 -9.65 -9.24
N ALA A 258 0.78 -10.29 -9.29
CA ALA A 258 0.16 -10.97 -8.17
C ALA A 258 -0.85 -11.99 -8.71
N SER A 259 -0.89 -13.18 -8.10
CA SER A 259 -1.83 -14.22 -8.53
C SER A 259 -3.27 -13.85 -8.16
N THR A 260 -4.20 -14.06 -9.09
CA THR A 260 -5.65 -14.05 -8.81
C THR A 260 -6.15 -15.35 -8.18
N ALA A 261 -5.27 -16.35 -8.11
CA ALA A 261 -5.54 -17.63 -7.49
C ALA A 261 -5.45 -17.52 -5.97
N MET A 262 -6.43 -18.13 -5.31
CA MET A 262 -6.42 -18.31 -3.87
C MET A 262 -5.65 -19.59 -3.53
N LEU A 263 -5.09 -19.63 -2.32
CA LEU A 263 -4.53 -20.85 -1.77
C LEU A 263 -5.56 -21.99 -1.85
N LYS A 264 -5.11 -23.17 -2.29
CA LYS A 264 -5.93 -24.38 -2.33
C LYS A 264 -6.34 -24.78 -0.92
N GLY A 265 -7.48 -25.46 -0.79
CA GLY A 265 -8.00 -25.87 0.52
C GLY A 265 -7.01 -26.71 1.36
N SER A 266 -6.17 -27.52 0.73
CA SER A 266 -5.12 -28.33 1.38
C SER A 266 -4.01 -27.47 2.01
N ASP A 267 -3.67 -26.36 1.38
CA ASP A 267 -2.55 -25.49 1.76
C ASP A 267 -3.01 -24.15 2.34
N LEU A 268 -4.31 -23.98 2.60
CA LEU A 268 -4.88 -22.71 3.03
C LEU A 268 -4.28 -22.26 4.35
N LEU A 269 -4.14 -23.16 5.33
CA LEU A 269 -3.60 -22.82 6.65
C LEU A 269 -2.09 -22.57 6.60
N SER A 270 -1.32 -23.47 5.99
CA SER A 270 0.13 -23.35 5.86
C SER A 270 0.53 -22.13 5.03
N GLY A 271 -0.13 -21.92 3.89
CA GLY A 271 0.07 -20.76 3.04
C GLY A 271 -0.35 -19.45 3.70
N PHE A 272 -1.46 -19.43 4.44
CA PHE A 272 -1.86 -18.25 5.21
C PHE A 272 -0.82 -17.88 6.26
N LEU A 273 -0.31 -18.87 7.01
CA LEU A 273 0.73 -18.64 8.02
C LEU A 273 2.04 -18.17 7.38
N ARG A 274 2.43 -18.73 6.23
CA ARG A 274 3.60 -18.29 5.45
C ARG A 274 3.45 -16.84 4.98
N ASN A 275 2.31 -16.49 4.39
CA ASN A 275 2.04 -15.13 3.92
C ASN A 275 2.01 -14.11 5.08
N MET A 276 1.52 -14.54 6.25
CA MET A 276 1.54 -13.73 7.46
C MET A 276 2.95 -13.54 8.00
N ASP A 277 3.77 -14.60 8.07
CA ASP A 277 5.16 -14.52 8.52
C ASP A 277 5.98 -13.57 7.65
N MET A 278 5.89 -13.75 6.32
CA MET A 278 6.43 -12.84 5.31
C MET A 278 6.05 -11.37 5.58
N TYR A 279 4.75 -11.13 5.74
CA TYR A 279 4.23 -9.79 5.99
C TYR A 279 4.79 -9.17 7.28
N LEU A 280 4.83 -9.94 8.37
CA LEU A 280 5.36 -9.48 9.66
C LEU A 280 6.86 -9.21 9.60
N ASN A 281 7.62 -10.03 8.86
CA ASN A 281 9.05 -9.82 8.64
C ASN A 281 9.30 -8.49 7.91
N TYR A 282 8.53 -8.19 6.87
CA TYR A 282 8.57 -6.88 6.21
C TYR A 282 8.29 -5.72 7.16
N LEU A 283 7.19 -5.79 7.93
CA LEU A 283 6.86 -4.73 8.90
C LEU A 283 7.98 -4.49 9.92
N TRP A 284 8.71 -5.54 10.28
CA TRP A 284 9.79 -5.46 11.26
C TRP A 284 11.09 -4.90 10.69
N SER A 285 11.49 -5.34 9.49
CA SER A 285 12.77 -5.02 8.84
C SER A 285 12.78 -3.64 8.18
N ASP A 286 11.62 -3.16 7.69
CA ASP A 286 11.50 -1.97 6.86
C ASP A 286 11.94 -0.66 7.53
N PHE A 287 11.88 -0.58 8.86
CA PHE A 287 12.03 0.69 9.58
C PHE A 287 13.27 0.83 10.47
N GLY A 288 14.20 -0.14 10.47
CA GLY A 288 15.43 -0.06 11.28
C GLY A 288 15.17 0.41 12.72
N LEU A 289 15.99 1.31 13.27
CA LEU A 289 15.71 2.07 14.50
C LEU A 289 15.23 3.50 14.20
N ALA A 290 14.45 3.67 13.14
CA ALA A 290 13.94 4.99 12.76
C ALA A 290 12.95 5.56 13.79
N GLY A 291 12.80 6.89 13.76
CA GLY A 291 11.79 7.60 14.57
C GLY A 291 10.37 7.07 14.37
N VAL A 292 10.04 6.60 13.16
CA VAL A 292 8.75 5.94 12.85
C VAL A 292 8.54 4.69 13.72
N LYS A 293 9.50 3.75 13.74
CA LYS A 293 9.40 2.51 14.53
C LYS A 293 9.29 2.82 16.02
N ILE A 294 10.12 3.73 16.53
CA ILE A 294 10.11 4.14 17.94
C ILE A 294 8.76 4.75 18.32
N CYS A 295 8.23 5.66 17.50
CA CYS A 295 6.94 6.29 17.76
C CYS A 295 5.78 5.28 17.74
N VAL A 296 5.80 4.33 16.80
CA VAL A 296 4.78 3.27 16.73
C VAL A 296 4.85 2.37 17.95
N LEU A 297 6.04 1.91 18.37
CA LEU A 297 6.18 1.09 19.59
C LEU A 297 5.71 1.83 20.85
N ALA A 298 6.05 3.12 20.98
CA ALA A 298 5.57 3.97 22.07
C ALA A 298 4.04 4.11 22.05
N LEU A 299 3.45 4.27 20.85
CA LEU A 299 2.00 4.31 20.65
C LEU A 299 1.32 3.01 21.07
N LEU A 300 1.88 1.84 20.71
CA LEU A 300 1.33 0.52 21.10
C LEU A 300 1.27 0.37 22.62
N GLY A 301 2.37 0.68 23.31
CA GLY A 301 2.40 0.63 24.78
C GLY A 301 1.42 1.61 25.41
N PHE A 302 1.35 2.83 24.88
CA PHE A 302 0.44 3.85 25.38
C PHE A 302 -1.03 3.54 25.09
N PHE A 303 -1.33 2.85 23.99
CA PHE A 303 -2.65 2.32 23.67
C PHE A 303 -3.11 1.33 24.75
N ILE A 304 -2.27 0.37 25.15
CA ILE A 304 -2.60 -0.61 26.21
C ILE A 304 -2.91 0.11 27.53
N ILE A 305 -2.07 1.07 27.93
CA ILE A 305 -2.28 1.86 29.15
C ILE A 305 -3.62 2.61 29.07
N SER A 306 -3.90 3.24 27.92
CA SER A 306 -5.16 3.97 27.67
C SER A 306 -6.37 3.05 27.71
N ALA A 307 -6.26 1.85 27.11
CA ALA A 307 -7.29 0.83 27.06
C ALA A 307 -7.70 0.35 28.46
N MET A 308 -6.71 0.01 29.29
CA MET A 308 -6.93 -0.45 30.66
C MET A 308 -7.46 0.65 31.57
N TYR A 309 -6.97 1.89 31.40
CA TYR A 309 -7.41 3.01 32.23
C TYR A 309 -8.88 3.37 31.96
N GLN A 310 -9.28 3.36 30.69
CA GLN A 310 -10.64 3.69 30.27
C GLN A 310 -11.59 2.48 30.28
N ALA A 311 -11.12 1.30 30.68
CA ALA A 311 -11.90 0.08 30.66
C ALA A 311 -13.17 0.19 31.53
N ARG A 312 -14.31 -0.25 30.98
CA ARG A 312 -15.55 -0.48 31.73
C ARG A 312 -15.68 -1.90 32.26
N ILE A 313 -14.95 -2.79 31.64
CA ILE A 313 -14.80 -4.18 32.03
C ILE A 313 -13.65 -4.32 33.02
N ASN A 314 -13.44 -5.54 33.52
CA ASN A 314 -12.27 -5.84 34.33
C ASN A 314 -10.97 -5.47 33.59
N LYS A 315 -10.02 -4.83 34.29
CA LYS A 315 -8.74 -4.37 33.71
C LYS A 315 -7.92 -5.50 33.09
N ILE A 316 -7.98 -6.72 33.65
CA ILE A 316 -7.31 -7.90 33.08
C ILE A 316 -7.96 -8.27 31.76
N LEU A 317 -9.30 -8.29 31.70
CA LEU A 317 -10.01 -8.55 30.45
C LEU A 317 -9.74 -7.44 29.40
N SER A 318 -9.66 -6.18 29.84
CA SER A 318 -9.26 -5.06 29.00
C SER A 318 -7.85 -5.23 28.43
N LEU A 319 -6.90 -5.66 29.25
CA LEU A 319 -5.54 -5.97 28.81
C LEU A 319 -5.54 -7.10 27.77
N ILE A 320 -6.28 -8.20 28.03
CA ILE A 320 -6.41 -9.32 27.09
C ILE A 320 -6.99 -8.83 25.75
N LEU A 321 -8.08 -8.05 25.79
CA LEU A 321 -8.70 -7.52 24.57
C LEU A 321 -7.80 -6.51 23.84
N ALA A 322 -7.04 -5.68 24.57
CA ALA A 322 -6.08 -4.75 23.99
C ALA A 322 -4.93 -5.51 23.30
N VAL A 323 -4.36 -6.52 23.93
CA VAL A 323 -3.32 -7.36 23.33
C VAL A 323 -3.86 -8.14 22.14
N ALA A 324 -5.10 -8.66 22.24
CA ALA A 324 -5.75 -9.37 21.15
C ALA A 324 -6.00 -8.47 19.94
N VAL A 325 -6.54 -7.26 20.12
CA VAL A 325 -6.76 -6.33 19.00
C VAL A 325 -5.44 -5.85 18.39
N LEU A 326 -4.37 -5.74 19.19
CA LEU A 326 -3.03 -5.44 18.65
C LEU A 326 -2.49 -6.60 17.81
N SER A 327 -2.48 -7.80 18.36
CA SER A 327 -1.90 -8.98 17.71
C SER A 327 -2.67 -9.35 16.44
N ILE A 328 -3.99 -9.50 16.56
CA ILE A 328 -4.87 -9.85 15.43
C ILE A 328 -4.93 -8.70 14.43
N GLY A 329 -5.00 -7.45 14.89
CA GLY A 329 -5.08 -6.27 14.04
C GLY A 329 -3.84 -6.09 13.16
N ILE A 330 -2.64 -6.29 13.71
CA ILE A 330 -1.41 -6.26 12.92
C ILE A 330 -1.42 -7.40 11.89
N CYS A 331 -1.63 -8.64 12.32
CA CYS A 331 -1.62 -9.80 11.41
C CYS A 331 -2.62 -9.67 10.25
N LEU A 332 -3.86 -9.23 10.53
CA LEU A 332 -4.92 -9.15 9.52
C LEU A 332 -4.90 -7.85 8.71
N SER A 333 -3.98 -6.93 8.99
CA SER A 333 -3.90 -5.65 8.27
C SER A 333 -3.43 -5.79 6.82
N TYR A 334 -2.88 -6.94 6.42
CA TYR A 334 -2.57 -7.26 5.03
C TYR A 334 -3.82 -7.65 4.20
N GLY A 335 -4.95 -7.94 4.87
CA GLY A 335 -6.23 -8.19 4.22
C GLY A 335 -6.25 -9.46 3.37
N THR A 336 -6.88 -9.38 2.20
CA THR A 336 -7.09 -10.51 1.28
C THR A 336 -5.80 -11.09 0.72
N TYR A 337 -4.68 -10.38 0.76
CA TYR A 337 -3.39 -10.91 0.31
C TYR A 337 -2.93 -12.12 1.14
N LEU A 338 -3.37 -12.26 2.39
CA LEU A 338 -3.04 -13.42 3.23
C LEU A 338 -3.52 -14.75 2.63
N VAL A 339 -4.55 -14.73 1.78
CA VAL A 339 -5.16 -15.94 1.20
C VAL A 339 -4.81 -16.15 -0.28
N LEU A 340 -3.93 -15.32 -0.85
CA LEU A 340 -3.47 -15.48 -2.23
C LEU A 340 -2.27 -16.44 -2.33
N GLU A 341 -2.16 -17.13 -3.45
CA GLU A 341 -1.05 -18.04 -3.71
C GLU A 341 0.28 -17.30 -3.86
N GLN A 342 0.26 -16.16 -4.56
CA GLN A 342 1.39 -15.24 -4.72
C GLN A 342 0.95 -13.81 -4.40
N PRO A 343 1.08 -13.39 -3.13
CA PRO A 343 0.64 -12.07 -2.70
C PRO A 343 1.62 -10.96 -3.12
N LEU A 344 1.11 -9.73 -3.27
CA LEU A 344 1.94 -8.58 -3.66
C LEU A 344 2.80 -8.11 -2.48
N THR A 345 4.13 -8.18 -2.62
CA THR A 345 5.09 -7.81 -1.56
C THR A 345 5.59 -6.37 -1.66
N ARG A 346 5.01 -5.53 -2.53
CA ARG A 346 5.38 -4.11 -2.65
C ARG A 346 4.84 -3.29 -1.46
N PRO A 347 5.53 -2.23 -1.00
CA PRO A 347 5.05 -1.37 0.09
C PRO A 347 3.58 -0.94 -0.03
N ARG A 348 3.12 -0.62 -1.25
CA ARG A 348 1.73 -0.29 -1.58
C ARG A 348 0.68 -1.35 -1.22
N ALA A 349 1.06 -2.60 -1.01
CA ALA A 349 0.13 -3.64 -0.59
C ALA A 349 -0.16 -3.61 0.92
N PHE A 350 0.67 -2.93 1.72
CA PHE A 350 0.62 -3.00 3.19
C PHE A 350 -0.17 -1.86 3.83
N ILE A 351 -1.04 -1.18 3.07
CA ILE A 351 -1.71 0.06 3.48
C ILE A 351 -2.66 -0.08 4.68
N GLY A 352 -3.15 -1.28 4.98
CA GLY A 352 -3.97 -1.51 6.17
C GLY A 352 -3.25 -1.15 7.48
N ILE A 353 -1.93 -1.33 7.58
CA ILE A 353 -1.18 -1.00 8.80
C ILE A 353 -1.18 0.51 9.08
N GLY A 354 -1.19 1.34 8.04
CA GLY A 354 -1.27 2.80 8.18
C GLY A 354 -2.59 3.23 8.83
N LEU A 355 -3.69 2.62 8.40
CA LEU A 355 -5.00 2.83 9.03
C LEU A 355 -5.04 2.29 10.47
N PHE A 356 -4.45 1.12 10.72
CA PHE A 356 -4.38 0.56 12.07
C PHE A 356 -3.67 1.52 13.04
N VAL A 357 -2.51 2.04 12.65
CA VAL A 357 -1.76 3.06 13.42
C VAL A 357 -2.58 4.33 13.60
N ALA A 358 -3.31 4.78 12.57
CA ALA A 358 -4.21 5.93 12.67
C ALA A 358 -5.35 5.69 13.68
N ALA A 359 -5.99 4.52 13.66
CA ALA A 359 -7.06 4.17 14.61
C ALA A 359 -6.55 4.17 16.07
N LEU A 360 -5.38 3.55 16.32
CA LEU A 360 -4.74 3.58 17.64
C LEU A 360 -4.41 5.02 18.09
N SER A 361 -3.86 5.83 17.19
CA SER A 361 -3.51 7.23 17.45
C SER A 361 -4.74 8.06 17.82
N VAL A 362 -5.82 7.94 17.03
CA VAL A 362 -7.09 8.65 17.28
C VAL A 362 -7.70 8.21 18.60
N TYR A 363 -7.64 6.93 18.93
CA TYR A 363 -8.12 6.41 20.22
C TYR A 363 -7.33 6.99 21.38
N VAL A 364 -6.00 6.94 21.32
CA VAL A 364 -5.11 7.44 22.36
C VAL A 364 -5.40 8.91 22.68
N VAL A 365 -5.48 9.79 21.68
CA VAL A 365 -5.76 11.22 21.94
C VAL A 365 -7.20 11.47 22.38
N SER A 366 -8.13 10.57 22.00
CA SER A 366 -9.53 10.68 22.39
C SER A 366 -9.73 10.20 23.82
N ALA A 367 -9.09 9.11 24.25
CA ALA A 367 -9.15 8.52 25.59
C ALA A 367 -8.93 9.57 26.68
N TRP A 368 -7.85 10.33 26.59
CA TRP A 368 -7.44 11.26 27.67
C TRP A 368 -8.13 12.63 27.62
N ARG A 369 -8.90 12.89 26.56
CA ARG A 369 -9.68 14.13 26.47
C ARG A 369 -10.89 14.12 27.42
N GLY A 370 -11.20 12.98 28.05
CA GLY A 370 -12.32 12.82 28.98
C GLY A 370 -13.60 12.50 28.22
N TRP A 371 -14.13 11.30 28.46
CA TRP A 371 -15.39 10.85 27.86
C TRP A 371 -16.46 11.15 28.91
N ALA A 372 -17.27 12.19 28.70
CA ALA A 372 -18.21 12.67 29.71
C ALA A 372 -19.33 11.64 29.84
N TYR A 373 -19.24 10.76 30.84
CA TYR A 373 -20.15 9.62 30.94
C TYR A 373 -21.20 9.71 32.03
N LYS A 374 -21.00 10.57 33.04
CA LYS A 374 -21.96 10.82 34.12
C LYS A 374 -22.03 12.32 34.40
N GLN A 375 -23.14 12.77 34.99
CA GLN A 375 -23.32 14.16 35.45
C GLN A 375 -22.22 14.57 36.47
N LYS A 376 -21.69 13.63 37.27
CA LYS A 376 -20.54 13.84 38.15
C LYS A 376 -19.19 13.96 37.40
N ASP A 377 -19.09 13.37 36.20
CA ASP A 377 -17.91 13.45 35.34
C ASP A 377 -17.91 14.69 34.43
N GLN A 378 -19.00 15.46 34.33
CA GLN A 378 -19.02 16.74 33.60
C GLN A 378 -17.96 17.73 34.15
N SER A 379 -17.73 17.72 35.46
CA SER A 379 -16.63 18.48 36.09
C SER A 379 -15.22 18.00 35.68
N ARG A 380 -15.09 16.73 35.27
CA ARG A 380 -13.84 16.08 34.83
C ARG A 380 -13.61 16.24 33.32
N THR A 381 -14.66 16.42 32.53
CA THR A 381 -14.59 16.43 31.05
C THR A 381 -14.77 17.80 30.45
N ASN A 382 -15.14 18.82 31.23
CA ASN A 382 -15.34 20.18 30.73
C ASN A 382 -14.11 20.67 29.95
N SER A 383 -14.24 20.67 28.62
CA SER A 383 -13.15 20.98 27.69
C SER A 383 -12.66 22.43 27.78
N THR A 384 -13.38 23.28 28.51
CA THR A 384 -13.06 24.71 28.74
C THR A 384 -12.21 24.96 29.99
N ARG A 385 -12.06 23.98 30.90
CA ARG A 385 -11.19 24.09 32.10
C ARG A 385 -10.23 22.90 32.19
N TYR A 386 -9.23 22.86 31.30
CA TYR A 386 -8.11 21.91 31.42
C TYR A 386 -7.42 21.98 32.79
N VAL A 387 -7.38 23.20 33.37
CA VAL A 387 -6.78 23.53 34.67
C VAL A 387 -7.61 23.04 35.88
N SER A 388 -8.75 22.35 35.68
CA SER A 388 -9.51 21.73 36.78
C SER A 388 -9.41 20.20 36.84
N ARG A 389 -8.72 19.53 35.90
CA ARG A 389 -8.58 18.06 35.90
C ARG A 389 -7.61 17.52 36.96
N PRO A 390 -7.73 16.28 37.46
CA PRO A 390 -6.69 15.64 38.27
C PRO A 390 -5.33 15.64 37.55
N LEU A 391 -4.23 15.82 38.30
CA LEU A 391 -2.87 15.90 37.76
C LEU A 391 -2.51 14.72 36.82
N PRO A 392 -2.80 13.45 37.15
CA PRO A 392 -2.48 12.33 36.26
C PRO A 392 -3.17 12.44 34.91
N GLN A 393 -4.45 12.82 34.87
CA GLN A 393 -5.21 12.93 33.62
C GLN A 393 -4.70 14.06 32.72
N ARG A 394 -4.24 15.17 33.31
CA ARG A 394 -3.57 16.23 32.55
C ARG A 394 -2.29 15.73 31.93
N ALA A 395 -1.44 15.10 32.75
CA ALA A 395 -0.17 14.54 32.31
C ALA A 395 -0.36 13.53 31.17
N PHE A 396 -1.30 12.58 31.31
CA PHE A 396 -1.60 11.62 30.26
C PHE A 396 -2.18 12.26 28.99
N TYR A 397 -3.01 13.30 29.11
CA TYR A 397 -3.50 14.02 27.93
C TYR A 397 -2.37 14.71 27.16
N ILE A 398 -1.47 15.41 27.86
CA ILE A 398 -0.28 16.02 27.24
C ILE A 398 0.59 14.93 26.61
N LEU A 399 0.87 13.87 27.35
CA LEU A 399 1.69 12.76 26.86
C LEU A 399 1.08 12.10 25.62
N SER A 400 -0.24 11.93 25.57
CA SER A 400 -0.94 11.42 24.39
C SER A 400 -0.76 12.33 23.17
N ALA A 401 -0.84 13.65 23.37
CA ALA A 401 -0.67 14.64 22.30
C ALA A 401 0.79 14.71 21.84
N VAL A 402 1.74 14.54 22.76
CA VAL A 402 3.18 14.47 22.48
C VAL A 402 3.49 13.22 21.67
N ILE A 403 3.11 12.02 22.14
CA ILE A 403 3.38 10.74 21.45
C ILE A 403 2.80 10.76 20.04
N VAL A 404 1.53 11.14 19.91
CA VAL A 404 0.87 11.17 18.60
C VAL A 404 1.40 12.32 17.74
N GLY A 405 1.70 13.48 18.31
CA GLY A 405 2.32 14.59 17.60
C GLY A 405 3.68 14.21 17.00
N PHE A 406 4.54 13.56 17.79
CA PHE A 406 5.83 13.04 17.31
C PHE A 406 5.65 11.93 16.27
N CYS A 407 4.70 11.01 16.47
CA CYS A 407 4.39 9.97 15.49
C CYS A 407 3.95 10.59 14.16
N SER A 408 2.97 11.50 14.17
CA SER A 408 2.50 12.22 13.00
C SER A 408 3.60 13.06 12.34
N TRP A 409 4.43 13.75 13.12
CA TRP A 409 5.58 14.49 12.60
C TRP A 409 6.61 13.58 11.93
N SER A 410 6.88 12.40 12.50
CA SER A 410 7.81 11.43 11.91
C SER A 410 7.35 10.96 10.52
N MET A 411 6.04 10.84 10.30
CA MET A 411 5.45 10.50 8.99
C MET A 411 5.60 11.64 7.99
N VAL A 412 5.39 12.89 8.41
CA VAL A 412 5.59 14.09 7.57
C VAL A 412 7.06 14.24 7.15
N VAL A 413 7.98 14.04 8.09
CA VAL A 413 9.43 14.08 7.83
C VAL A 413 9.83 12.97 6.89
N PHE A 414 9.35 11.74 7.13
CA PHE A 414 9.62 10.61 6.24
C PHE A 414 9.11 10.87 4.82
N ALA A 415 7.87 11.33 4.67
CA ALA A 415 7.25 11.61 3.37
C ALA A 415 8.05 12.64 2.56
N ASN A 416 8.51 13.70 3.21
CA ASN A 416 9.34 14.71 2.55
C ASN A 416 10.74 14.20 2.22
N SER A 417 11.36 13.42 3.12
CA SER A 417 12.64 12.77 2.85
C SER A 417 12.55 11.80 1.67
N TYR A 418 11.43 11.07 1.57
CA TYR A 418 11.15 10.14 0.47
C TYR A 418 11.03 10.88 -0.86
N GLY A 419 10.21 11.94 -0.95
CA GLY A 419 10.10 12.74 -2.17
C GLY A 419 11.45 13.34 -2.62
N ASN A 420 12.27 13.81 -1.68
CA ASN A 420 13.62 14.30 -1.98
C ASN A 420 14.54 13.18 -2.49
N ALA A 421 14.51 12.00 -1.86
CA ALA A 421 15.31 10.86 -2.31
C ALA A 421 14.88 10.37 -3.70
N LEU A 422 13.57 10.37 -4.00
CA LEU A 422 13.03 10.03 -5.30
C LEU A 422 13.51 11.00 -6.39
N SER A 423 13.46 12.31 -6.12
CA SER A 423 13.97 13.35 -7.02
C SER A 423 15.46 13.16 -7.31
N GLN A 424 16.29 12.94 -6.29
CA GLN A 424 17.72 12.72 -6.45
C GLN A 424 18.05 11.41 -7.17
N GLN A 425 17.25 10.37 -6.96
CA GLN A 425 17.38 9.12 -7.72
C GLN A 425 17.09 9.33 -9.20
N ASN A 426 16.03 10.08 -9.53
CA ASN A 426 15.66 10.38 -10.92
C ASN A 426 16.75 11.20 -11.63
N GLU A 427 17.31 12.23 -10.99
CA GLU A 427 18.44 13.00 -11.52
C GLU A 427 19.66 12.12 -11.78
N TYR A 428 19.98 11.23 -10.83
CA TYR A 428 21.10 10.30 -10.96
C TYR A 428 20.88 9.29 -12.11
N GLN A 429 19.66 8.76 -12.26
CA GLN A 429 19.31 7.87 -13.37
C GLN A 429 19.40 8.57 -14.73
N LYS A 430 18.88 9.80 -14.85
CA LYS A 430 18.99 10.60 -16.06
C LYS A 430 20.45 10.85 -16.43
N PHE A 431 21.29 11.22 -15.47
CA PHE A 431 22.73 11.36 -15.68
C PHE A 431 23.37 10.07 -16.23
N ARG A 432 23.12 8.93 -15.57
CA ARG A 432 23.67 7.63 -15.99
C ARG A 432 23.22 7.25 -17.40
N LEU A 433 21.95 7.51 -17.72
CA LEU A 433 21.41 7.27 -19.06
C LEU A 433 22.04 8.20 -20.11
N THR A 434 22.20 9.50 -19.84
CA THR A 434 22.83 10.43 -20.78
C THR A 434 24.25 10.01 -21.14
N VAL A 435 25.05 9.57 -20.16
CA VAL A 435 26.40 9.06 -20.42
C VAL A 435 26.34 7.78 -21.27
N LEU A 436 25.44 6.85 -20.93
CA LEU A 436 25.25 5.62 -21.69
C LEU A 436 24.87 5.89 -23.15
N LEU A 437 23.88 6.73 -23.39
CA LEU A 437 23.41 7.05 -24.75
C LEU A 437 24.52 7.71 -25.57
N ASN A 438 25.28 8.64 -24.98
CA ASN A 438 26.41 9.27 -25.68
C ASN A 438 27.49 8.25 -26.06
N ASP A 439 27.82 7.32 -25.15
CA ASP A 439 28.78 6.26 -25.44
C ASP A 439 28.27 5.31 -26.51
N LEU A 440 27.00 4.93 -26.46
CA LEU A 440 26.37 4.08 -27.47
C LEU A 440 26.34 4.76 -28.85
N VAL A 441 25.93 6.03 -28.97
CA VAL A 441 25.91 6.75 -30.27
C VAL A 441 27.30 6.73 -30.91
N ASN A 442 28.35 6.86 -30.10
CA ASN A 442 29.74 6.87 -30.57
C ASN A 442 30.30 5.46 -30.85
N ALA A 443 29.63 4.41 -30.37
CA ALA A 443 30.11 3.03 -30.43
C ALA A 443 29.37 2.15 -31.43
N THR A 444 28.06 2.36 -31.58
CA THR A 444 27.19 1.56 -32.44
C THR A 444 27.49 1.81 -33.92
N PRO A 445 27.55 0.78 -34.77
CA PRO A 445 27.81 0.95 -36.20
C PRO A 445 26.71 1.77 -36.89
N ARG A 446 27.08 2.73 -37.75
CA ARG A 446 26.13 3.64 -38.44
C ARG A 446 25.18 2.94 -39.44
N TYR A 447 25.49 1.71 -39.82
CA TYR A 447 24.73 0.88 -40.77
C TYR A 447 23.90 -0.22 -40.08
N ALA A 448 23.83 -0.20 -38.75
CA ALA A 448 22.89 -1.04 -38.02
C ALA A 448 21.47 -0.54 -38.30
N ASP A 449 20.71 -1.32 -39.05
CA ASP A 449 19.26 -1.17 -39.14
C ASP A 449 18.68 -1.26 -37.72
N ALA A 450 17.97 -0.22 -37.28
CA ALA A 450 17.54 -0.06 -35.90
C ALA A 450 16.61 -1.22 -35.46
N ASP A 451 15.88 -1.80 -36.41
CA ASP A 451 14.92 -2.87 -36.17
C ASP A 451 15.60 -4.25 -36.00
N ASN A 452 16.85 -4.39 -36.46
CA ASN A 452 17.59 -5.66 -36.44
C ASN A 452 18.79 -5.68 -35.47
N TYR A 453 19.04 -4.57 -34.75
CA TYR A 453 20.17 -4.44 -33.83
C TYR A 453 19.74 -4.59 -32.37
N LEU A 454 20.33 -5.56 -31.66
CA LEU A 454 19.91 -5.90 -30.31
C LEU A 454 20.70 -5.15 -29.23
N TYR A 455 19.99 -4.62 -28.23
CA TYR A 455 20.59 -4.07 -27.01
C TYR A 455 20.29 -4.99 -25.82
N ARG A 456 21.33 -5.56 -25.23
CA ARG A 456 21.23 -6.41 -24.03
C ARG A 456 21.80 -5.66 -22.84
N ILE A 457 21.06 -5.65 -21.74
CA ILE A 457 21.42 -4.89 -20.54
C ILE A 457 21.60 -5.87 -19.39
N LYS A 458 22.76 -5.80 -18.74
CA LYS A 458 23.14 -6.55 -17.56
C LYS A 458 23.36 -5.60 -16.39
N GLY A 459 22.88 -6.00 -15.22
CA GLY A 459 22.94 -5.18 -14.01
C GLY A 459 21.96 -4.01 -14.04
N TRP A 460 22.14 -3.10 -13.08
CA TRP A 460 21.19 -2.04 -12.78
C TRP A 460 21.90 -0.72 -12.54
N VAL A 461 21.21 0.40 -12.78
CA VAL A 461 21.67 1.70 -12.29
C VAL A 461 21.63 1.65 -10.77
N THR A 462 22.69 2.06 -10.09
CA THR A 462 22.73 1.99 -8.62
C THR A 462 21.81 3.00 -7.94
N ALA A 463 21.63 2.84 -6.63
CA ALA A 463 21.12 3.91 -5.79
C ALA A 463 22.03 5.15 -5.87
N SER A 464 21.42 6.32 -5.85
CA SER A 464 22.10 7.60 -5.67
C SER A 464 22.71 7.68 -4.26
N PRO A 465 23.79 8.46 -4.06
CA PRO A 465 24.35 8.67 -2.72
C PRO A 465 23.34 9.22 -1.70
N ALA A 466 22.39 10.03 -2.15
CA ALA A 466 21.31 10.55 -1.31
C ALA A 466 20.36 9.43 -0.85
N LEU A 467 19.95 8.54 -1.75
CA LEU A 467 19.15 7.36 -1.42
C LEU A 467 19.90 6.40 -0.49
N GLU A 468 21.19 6.15 -0.76
CA GLU A 468 22.05 5.34 0.12
C GLU A 468 22.14 5.95 1.52
N ASN A 469 22.24 7.27 1.64
CA ASN A 469 22.25 7.92 2.95
C ASN A 469 20.89 7.81 3.67
N ALA A 470 19.78 8.06 2.96
CA ALA A 470 18.44 7.97 3.53
C ALA A 470 18.08 6.55 4.00
N SER A 471 18.54 5.54 3.26
CA SER A 471 18.27 4.13 3.55
C SER A 471 19.03 3.54 4.74
N LYS A 472 20.10 4.20 5.21
CA LYS A 472 20.80 3.78 6.44
C LYS A 472 19.90 3.77 7.67
N HIS A 473 18.98 4.73 7.75
CA HIS A 473 18.03 4.85 8.85
C HIS A 473 16.64 4.32 8.49
N TYR A 474 16.29 4.35 7.19
CA TYR A 474 15.01 3.85 6.69
C TYR A 474 15.21 2.81 5.59
N PRO A 475 15.41 1.52 5.93
CA PRO A 475 15.61 0.46 4.94
C PRO A 475 14.55 0.41 3.83
N ILE A 476 13.29 0.66 4.18
CA ILE A 476 12.15 0.77 3.25
C ILE A 476 12.37 1.77 2.12
N MET A 477 13.25 2.77 2.29
CA MET A 477 13.54 3.76 1.26
C MET A 477 14.04 3.11 -0.04
N LYS A 478 14.78 1.98 0.04
CA LYS A 478 15.23 1.25 -1.15
C LYS A 478 14.12 0.44 -1.84
N ARG A 479 13.02 0.17 -1.14
CA ARG A 479 11.82 -0.47 -1.70
C ARG A 479 10.86 0.56 -2.30
N LEU A 480 10.75 1.74 -1.68
CA LEU A 480 9.90 2.85 -2.15
C LEU A 480 10.54 3.65 -3.28
N VAL A 481 11.81 4.01 -3.17
CA VAL A 481 12.51 4.67 -4.27
C VAL A 481 12.95 3.58 -5.21
N THR A 482 12.05 3.20 -6.10
CA THR A 482 12.35 2.19 -7.10
C THR A 482 13.55 2.68 -7.91
N ILE A 483 14.65 1.95 -7.77
CA ILE A 483 15.67 1.87 -8.79
C ILE A 483 14.97 1.10 -9.90
N THR A 484 14.21 1.84 -10.72
CA THR A 484 13.29 1.31 -11.73
C THR A 484 13.93 0.13 -12.44
N ASP A 485 13.15 -0.92 -12.63
CA ASP A 485 13.47 -2.14 -13.37
C ASP A 485 14.23 -1.80 -14.68
N THR A 486 15.57 -1.71 -14.57
CA THR A 486 16.33 -0.81 -15.44
C THR A 486 16.35 -1.29 -16.87
N LYS A 487 16.10 -2.57 -17.13
CA LYS A 487 16.05 -3.07 -18.50
C LYS A 487 14.88 -2.48 -19.26
N TYR A 488 13.67 -2.56 -18.69
CA TYR A 488 12.47 -2.02 -19.32
C TYR A 488 12.53 -0.50 -19.38
N TRP A 489 12.91 0.16 -18.28
CA TRP A 489 13.03 1.61 -18.26
C TRP A 489 14.10 2.13 -19.23
N VAL A 490 15.30 1.52 -19.29
CA VAL A 490 16.33 1.93 -20.26
C VAL A 490 15.84 1.70 -21.68
N ARG A 491 15.14 0.61 -22.00
CA ARG A 491 14.55 0.38 -23.33
C ARG A 491 13.52 1.46 -23.68
N THR A 492 12.58 1.75 -22.78
CA THR A 492 11.59 2.82 -22.96
C THR A 492 12.26 4.17 -23.13
N ALA A 493 13.30 4.46 -22.33
CA ALA A 493 14.02 5.72 -22.41
C ALA A 493 14.85 5.82 -23.71
N MET A 494 15.51 4.75 -24.14
CA MET A 494 16.19 4.67 -25.44
C MET A 494 15.20 4.92 -26.59
N LYS A 495 14.00 4.30 -26.55
CA LYS A 495 12.90 4.56 -27.50
C LYS A 495 12.53 6.05 -27.49
N HIS A 496 12.32 6.62 -26.31
CA HIS A 496 11.97 8.02 -26.14
C HIS A 496 13.03 8.98 -26.73
N TYR A 497 14.32 8.65 -26.62
CA TYR A 497 15.42 9.42 -27.19
C TYR A 497 15.78 9.04 -28.64
N GLY A 498 14.92 8.31 -29.36
CA GLY A 498 15.02 8.11 -30.81
C GLY A 498 15.89 6.94 -31.28
N TRP A 499 16.04 5.89 -30.47
CA TRP A 499 16.86 4.70 -30.82
C TRP A 499 16.16 3.61 -31.65
N GLY A 500 14.91 3.82 -32.13
CA GLY A 500 14.21 2.91 -33.06
C GLY A 500 12.83 2.43 -32.58
N GLU A 501 12.17 1.61 -33.41
CA GLU A 501 10.91 0.92 -33.06
C GLU A 501 11.21 -0.29 -32.16
N VAL A 502 11.10 -0.11 -30.85
CA VAL A 502 11.08 -1.26 -29.93
C VAL A 502 9.72 -1.95 -30.10
N PRO A 503 9.68 -3.25 -30.46
CA PRO A 503 8.43 -3.98 -30.67
C PRO A 503 7.46 -3.81 -29.49
N GLU A 504 6.20 -3.49 -29.79
CA GLU A 504 5.12 -3.31 -28.80
C GLU A 504 4.67 -4.63 -28.15
N GLU A 505 5.20 -5.77 -28.59
CA GLU A 505 4.90 -7.04 -27.95
C GLU A 505 5.41 -7.01 -26.52
N GLN A 506 4.52 -6.59 -25.62
CA GLN A 506 4.53 -6.94 -24.22
C GLN A 506 4.79 -8.44 -24.20
N LEU A 507 6.02 -8.85 -23.86
CA LEU A 507 6.28 -10.22 -23.47
C LEU A 507 5.19 -10.54 -22.43
N LYS A 508 4.32 -11.50 -22.76
CA LYS A 508 3.21 -11.97 -21.91
C LYS A 508 3.68 -12.42 -20.53
N THR A 509 4.99 -12.56 -20.37
CA THR A 509 5.67 -12.65 -19.10
C THR A 509 6.64 -11.47 -19.03
N THR A 510 6.40 -10.53 -18.13
CA THR A 510 7.50 -9.77 -17.53
C THR A 510 7.88 -10.53 -16.27
N PRO A 511 8.74 -11.56 -16.35
CA PRO A 511 9.49 -11.91 -15.16
C PRO A 511 10.39 -10.70 -14.86
N GLU A 512 10.45 -10.28 -13.60
CA GLU A 512 11.51 -9.36 -13.12
C GLU A 512 12.91 -9.92 -13.42
N THR A 513 12.97 -11.20 -13.83
CA THR A 513 14.10 -11.96 -14.33
C THR A 513 13.86 -12.37 -15.79
N GLU A 514 14.19 -11.50 -16.75
CA GLU A 514 14.62 -12.01 -18.06
C GLU A 514 15.74 -13.02 -17.78
N ASP A 515 15.44 -14.32 -17.91
CA ASP A 515 16.39 -15.40 -17.65
C ASP A 515 17.57 -15.24 -18.61
N PHE A 516 18.72 -14.86 -18.05
CA PHE A 516 19.95 -14.69 -18.79
C PHE A 516 20.46 -16.01 -19.38
N ASN A 517 20.04 -17.16 -18.85
CA ASN A 517 20.41 -18.47 -19.38
C ASN A 517 19.56 -18.83 -20.61
N ALA A 518 18.25 -18.61 -20.61
CA ALA A 518 17.42 -18.68 -21.82
C ALA A 518 17.89 -17.69 -22.92
N LEU A 519 18.47 -16.54 -22.52
CA LEU A 519 18.97 -15.50 -23.44
C LEU A 519 20.38 -15.77 -24.03
N LYS A 520 21.13 -16.77 -23.53
CA LYS A 520 22.37 -17.22 -24.19
C LYS A 520 22.13 -17.81 -25.57
N GLU A 521 20.87 -18.13 -25.91
CA GLU A 521 20.51 -18.81 -27.14
C GLU A 521 20.39 -17.91 -28.39
N ASP A 522 20.39 -16.56 -28.27
CA ASP A 522 20.42 -15.71 -29.49
C ASP A 522 21.87 -15.61 -30.02
N PRO A 523 22.18 -16.28 -31.15
CA PRO A 523 23.55 -16.36 -31.66
C PRO A 523 24.12 -15.00 -32.09
N ARG A 524 23.28 -13.96 -32.25
CA ARG A 524 23.71 -12.58 -32.55
C ARG A 524 24.32 -11.85 -31.36
N CYS A 525 24.04 -12.29 -30.14
CA CYS A 525 24.49 -11.65 -28.89
C CYS A 525 25.36 -12.55 -28.00
N ASP A 526 25.55 -13.84 -28.34
CA ASP A 526 26.55 -14.68 -27.64
C ASP A 526 27.97 -14.30 -28.10
N PRO A 527 28.87 -13.87 -27.18
CA PRO A 527 30.27 -13.55 -27.51
C PRO A 527 31.02 -14.64 -28.30
N LYS A 528 30.61 -15.91 -28.22
CA LYS A 528 31.20 -17.02 -28.97
C LYS A 528 30.76 -17.06 -30.43
N THR A 529 29.56 -16.58 -30.76
CA THR A 529 28.94 -16.70 -32.11
C THR A 529 28.63 -15.36 -32.77
N ALA A 530 28.62 -14.26 -32.01
CA ALA A 530 28.25 -12.91 -32.46
C ALA A 530 29.30 -12.23 -33.38
N GLY A 531 30.35 -12.95 -33.77
CA GLY A 531 31.45 -12.42 -34.60
C GLY A 531 32.49 -11.62 -33.80
N LYS A 532 33.36 -10.88 -34.52
CA LYS A 532 34.45 -10.12 -33.90
C LYS A 532 33.92 -8.86 -33.21
N ARG A 533 34.29 -8.67 -31.94
CA ARG A 533 34.00 -7.44 -31.18
C ARG A 533 34.56 -6.21 -31.92
N LEU A 534 33.68 -5.27 -32.23
CA LEU A 534 33.98 -4.04 -32.98
C LEU A 534 34.54 -2.94 -32.08
N LYS A 535 33.93 -2.75 -30.91
CA LYS A 535 34.33 -1.73 -29.94
C LYS A 535 34.11 -2.22 -28.51
N LEU A 536 34.95 -1.74 -27.60
CA LEU A 536 34.79 -1.89 -26.16
C LEU A 536 34.87 -0.50 -25.54
N ILE A 537 33.82 -0.12 -24.81
CA ILE A 537 33.86 1.04 -23.91
C ILE A 537 33.82 0.49 -22.50
N ASP A 538 34.81 0.84 -21.69
CA ASP A 538 34.87 0.40 -20.31
C ASP A 538 35.22 1.58 -19.41
N ASN A 539 34.21 2.15 -18.76
CA ASN A 539 34.35 3.31 -17.88
C ASN A 539 33.89 2.98 -16.46
N ILE A 540 33.83 3.96 -15.56
CA ILE A 540 33.44 3.73 -14.15
C ILE A 540 31.94 3.44 -13.97
N TYR A 541 31.10 3.77 -14.94
CA TYR A 541 29.65 3.64 -14.89
C TYR A 541 29.13 2.37 -15.58
N HIS A 542 29.74 1.99 -16.70
CA HIS A 542 29.31 0.84 -17.48
C HIS A 542 30.42 0.30 -18.37
N ARG A 543 30.19 -0.93 -18.83
CA ARG A 543 30.95 -1.59 -19.88
C ARG A 543 30.02 -1.84 -21.06
N ILE A 544 30.43 -1.49 -22.27
CA ILE A 544 29.68 -1.72 -23.51
C ILE A 544 30.57 -2.53 -24.45
N GLU A 545 30.10 -3.71 -24.84
CA GLU A 545 30.70 -4.51 -25.90
C GLU A 545 29.83 -4.45 -27.15
N VAL A 546 30.41 -3.94 -28.23
CA VAL A 546 29.70 -3.78 -29.51
C VAL A 546 30.13 -4.88 -30.47
N TYR A 547 29.16 -5.61 -30.98
CA TYR A 547 29.25 -6.63 -32.01
C TYR A 547 28.47 -6.17 -33.27
N PRO A 548 28.65 -6.83 -34.43
CA PRO A 548 27.96 -6.46 -35.68
C PRO A 548 26.44 -6.35 -35.60
N HIS A 549 25.77 -7.15 -34.77
CA HIS A 549 24.31 -7.19 -34.65
C HIS A 549 23.80 -7.02 -33.21
N CYS A 550 24.68 -6.71 -32.26
CA CYS A 550 24.33 -6.63 -30.84
C CYS A 550 25.26 -5.73 -30.04
N ALA A 551 24.72 -5.00 -29.06
CA ALA A 551 25.48 -4.34 -28.00
C ALA A 551 25.14 -4.95 -26.63
N LEU A 552 26.17 -5.41 -25.91
CA LEU A 552 26.06 -5.86 -24.53
C LEU A 552 26.44 -4.71 -23.60
N ILE A 553 25.50 -4.25 -22.79
CA ILE A 553 25.65 -3.15 -21.82
C ILE A 553 25.66 -3.76 -20.42
N GLU A 554 26.72 -3.55 -19.66
CA GLU A 554 26.82 -3.97 -18.25
C GLU A 554 26.97 -2.72 -17.37
N PHE A 555 25.98 -2.46 -16.52
CA PHE A 555 26.08 -1.39 -15.53
C PHE A 555 27.02 -1.79 -14.39
N LYS A 556 27.92 -0.88 -14.03
CA LYS A 556 28.81 -1.04 -12.87
C LYS A 556 28.23 -0.39 -11.63
N GLY A 557 28.44 -1.06 -10.50
CA GLY A 557 28.13 -0.58 -9.16
C GLY A 557 27.62 -1.68 -8.24
N LYS A 558 27.13 -1.30 -7.04
CA LYS A 558 26.54 -2.25 -6.09
C LYS A 558 25.24 -2.84 -6.66
N GLU A 559 25.00 -4.10 -6.33
CA GLU A 559 23.79 -4.82 -6.74
C GLU A 559 22.51 -4.11 -6.23
N ARG A 560 21.40 -4.38 -6.93
CA ARG A 560 20.07 -3.90 -6.55
C ARG A 560 19.78 -4.37 -5.12
N TYR A 561 19.18 -3.50 -4.31
CA TYR A 561 18.67 -3.94 -3.02
C TYR A 561 17.55 -4.94 -3.24
N ILE A 562 17.80 -6.18 -2.82
CA ILE A 562 16.82 -7.23 -2.72
C ILE A 562 16.54 -7.39 -1.22
N HIS A 563 15.26 -7.37 -0.84
CA HIS A 563 14.91 -7.63 0.55
C HIS A 563 15.30 -9.06 0.91
N GLU A 564 15.83 -9.30 2.11
CA GLU A 564 16.37 -10.59 2.55
C GLU A 564 15.38 -11.74 2.30
N TYR A 565 14.10 -11.56 2.63
CA TYR A 565 13.05 -12.53 2.31
C TYR A 565 12.85 -12.80 0.80
N ASP A 566 12.99 -11.77 -0.06
CA ASP A 566 12.94 -11.96 -1.51
C ASP A 566 14.24 -12.59 -2.06
N GLN A 567 15.33 -12.60 -1.28
CA GLN A 567 16.53 -13.40 -1.58
C GLN A 567 16.26 -14.85 -1.23
N GLU A 568 15.73 -15.13 -0.03
CA GLU A 568 15.38 -16.48 0.41
C GLU A 568 14.40 -17.16 -0.55
N ILE A 569 13.32 -16.47 -0.97
CA ILE A 569 12.40 -17.01 -1.99
C ILE A 569 13.10 -17.26 -3.31
N ARG A 570 14.00 -16.37 -3.74
CA ARG A 570 14.74 -16.55 -4.99
C ARG A 570 15.65 -17.75 -4.93
N GLU A 571 16.39 -17.91 -3.85
CA GLU A 571 17.27 -19.06 -3.62
C GLU A 571 16.45 -20.35 -3.57
N GLU A 572 15.27 -20.34 -2.95
CA GLU A 572 14.34 -21.48 -2.94
C GLU A 572 13.80 -21.79 -4.34
N GLN A 573 13.43 -20.77 -5.12
CA GLN A 573 12.97 -20.93 -6.51
C GLN A 573 14.07 -21.46 -7.43
N GLU A 574 15.28 -20.90 -7.33
CA GLU A 574 16.45 -21.34 -8.08
C GLU A 574 16.83 -22.78 -7.72
N ALA A 575 16.74 -23.17 -6.45
CA ALA A 575 16.95 -24.54 -6.01
C ALA A 575 15.90 -25.50 -6.56
N LEU A 576 14.62 -25.11 -6.58
CA LEU A 576 13.54 -25.90 -7.16
C LEU A 576 13.67 -26.04 -8.68
N GLU A 577 14.07 -24.98 -9.39
CA GLU A 577 14.38 -25.03 -10.82
C GLU A 577 15.56 -25.95 -11.12
N GLN A 578 16.63 -25.88 -10.31
CA GLN A 578 17.75 -26.81 -10.42
C GLN A 578 17.31 -28.26 -10.20
N GLU A 579 16.51 -28.53 -9.18
CA GLU A 579 15.99 -29.88 -8.91
C GLU A 579 15.09 -30.38 -10.06
N ALA A 580 14.30 -29.50 -10.68
CA ALA A 580 13.48 -29.84 -11.84
C ALA A 580 14.34 -30.16 -13.08
N LEU A 581 15.35 -29.34 -13.36
CA LEU A 581 16.30 -29.56 -14.46
C LEU A 581 17.10 -30.85 -14.26
N GLU A 582 17.53 -31.15 -13.04
CA GLU A 582 18.20 -32.40 -12.71
C GLU A 582 17.29 -33.62 -12.94
N LYS A 583 16.02 -33.54 -12.55
CA LYS A 583 15.04 -34.61 -12.82
C LYS A 583 14.78 -34.80 -14.32
N GLU A 584 14.70 -33.72 -15.10
CA GLU A 584 14.55 -33.81 -16.55
C GLU A 584 15.80 -34.42 -17.22
N ALA A 585 16.99 -34.00 -16.80
CA ALA A 585 18.25 -34.56 -17.29
C ALA A 585 18.39 -36.05 -16.92
N GLN A 586 18.00 -36.44 -15.71
CA GLN A 586 17.96 -37.83 -15.27
C GLN A 586 16.97 -38.65 -16.12
N ALA A 587 15.77 -38.12 -16.37
CA ALA A 587 14.77 -38.79 -17.20
C ALA A 587 15.23 -38.95 -18.66
N GLN A 588 15.93 -37.97 -19.23
CA GLN A 588 16.54 -38.07 -20.55
C GLN A 588 17.66 -39.12 -20.59
N ALA A 589 18.53 -39.14 -19.57
CA ALA A 589 19.59 -40.15 -19.46
C ALA A 589 19.03 -41.58 -19.31
N ASP A 590 17.95 -41.75 -18.54
CA ASP A 590 17.26 -43.03 -18.38
C ASP A 590 16.60 -43.49 -19.69
N LEU A 591 16.04 -42.57 -20.49
CA LEU A 591 15.50 -42.84 -21.82
C LEU A 591 16.59 -43.25 -22.82
N GLU A 592 17.75 -42.58 -22.80
CA GLU A 592 18.90 -42.94 -23.64
C GLU A 592 19.49 -44.31 -23.26
N GLN A 593 19.57 -44.63 -21.97
CA GLN A 593 20.00 -45.95 -21.51
C GLN A 593 18.98 -47.05 -21.85
N ALA A 594 17.68 -46.75 -21.79
CA ALA A 594 16.64 -47.67 -22.24
C ALA A 594 16.70 -47.92 -23.75
N ALA A 595 17.03 -46.91 -24.55
CA ALA A 595 17.25 -47.04 -26.00
C ALA A 595 18.53 -47.81 -26.38
N GLN A 596 19.52 -47.87 -25.48
CA GLN A 596 20.78 -48.58 -25.69
C GLN A 596 20.80 -50.02 -25.17
N LYS A 597 19.74 -50.52 -24.52
CA LYS A 597 19.65 -51.94 -24.14
C LYS A 597 19.48 -52.81 -25.40
N PRO A 598 20.40 -53.76 -25.69
CA PRO A 598 20.22 -54.68 -26.80
C PRO A 598 19.03 -55.60 -26.50
N GLU A 599 18.15 -55.81 -27.48
CA GLU A 599 17.18 -56.92 -27.47
C GLU A 599 17.93 -58.25 -27.32
N SER A 600 18.13 -58.70 -26.08
CA SER A 600 18.64 -60.03 -25.81
C SER A 600 17.49 -61.02 -26.00
N LYS A 601 17.46 -61.61 -27.21
CA LYS A 601 16.82 -62.87 -27.60
C LYS A 601 16.11 -63.65 -26.48
N LYS A 602 14.81 -63.85 -26.65
CA LYS A 602 14.22 -65.19 -26.69
C LYS A 602 13.00 -65.23 -27.59
#